data_AF-A0A120KMW5-F1
#
_entry.id   AF-A0A120KMW5-F1
#
_cell.length_a   1.000
_cell.length_b   1.000
_cell.length_c   1.000
_cell.angle_alpha   90.00
_cell.angle_beta   90.00
_cell.angle_gamma   90.00
#
_symmetry.space_group_name_H-M   'P 1'
#
loop_
_entity.id
_entity.type
_entity.pdbx_description
1 polymer ?
#
loop_
_entity_poly.entity_id
_entity_poly.type
_entity_poly.pdbx_seq_one_letter_code
_entity_poly.pdbx_strand_id
1 'polypeptide(L)'
;MSDGSRHDFSCGTGAGNSEELDCRGFCRDCGREHLLPAAPALPAAGLLMRELVRHRNVGLGQGREPRLDLGCLDGPAGGQMFGVLVYRDRCGNRGVLKAFSGQYNGIWNVPGWVPPIVDPEEFASVVRDDEARIKELTRGMKSLSAGDPARAELSARRKSLSRGLMARIFTLYRPANFRGQRRALEEIFIGRGMPTGTGECCAPKLLHHAACLGLCPLGLAEFYLGRGNRSGTRQSGCFYAPCVGKCRPILGFLLCGLDETACLRPEEPVTS
;
A
#
# COMPACT_ATOMS: atom_id res chain seq x y z
N MET A 1 -32.78 8.61 -20.85
CA MET A 1 -32.74 9.89 -20.12
C MET A 1 -32.20 9.58 -18.73
N SER A 2 -30.89 9.32 -18.63
CA SER A 2 -29.87 10.29 -18.18
C SER A 2 -30.00 10.60 -16.69
N ASP A 3 -29.58 9.66 -15.84
CA ASP A 3 -29.19 9.95 -14.46
C ASP A 3 -27.66 9.98 -14.40
N GLY A 4 -27.11 11.09 -14.89
CA GLY A 4 -25.69 11.38 -14.80
C GLY A 4 -25.41 11.96 -13.42
N SER A 5 -25.23 11.10 -12.42
CA SER A 5 -24.68 11.52 -11.13
C SER A 5 -23.28 12.06 -11.38
N ARG A 6 -23.16 13.38 -11.52
CA ARG A 6 -21.88 14.08 -11.48
C ARG A 6 -21.30 13.81 -10.08
N HIS A 7 -20.41 12.85 -9.97
CA HIS A 7 -19.53 12.75 -8.82
C HIS A 7 -18.62 13.97 -8.89
N ASP A 8 -18.99 14.99 -8.13
CA ASP A 8 -18.20 16.19 -7.94
C ASP A 8 -16.99 15.79 -7.10
N PHE A 9 -15.83 15.60 -7.74
CA PHE A 9 -14.55 15.28 -7.09
C PHE A 9 -13.93 16.52 -6.44
N SER A 10 -14.76 17.35 -5.79
CA SER A 10 -14.40 18.63 -5.19
C SER A 10 -13.82 18.47 -3.77
N CYS A 11 -13.23 17.32 -3.47
CA CYS A 11 -12.43 17.13 -2.26
C CYS A 11 -10.95 17.43 -2.54
N GLY A 12 -10.59 18.71 -2.40
CA GLY A 12 -9.24 19.11 -2.03
C GLY A 12 -8.13 18.96 -3.09
N THR A 13 -8.27 19.62 -4.23
CA THR A 13 -7.11 20.32 -4.84
C THR A 13 -7.24 21.83 -4.64
N GLY A 14 -7.83 22.25 -3.51
CA GLY A 14 -7.97 23.66 -3.18
C GLY A 14 -6.63 24.22 -2.77
N ALA A 15 -5.78 24.61 -3.72
CA ALA A 15 -4.50 25.31 -3.50
C ALA A 15 -3.65 24.77 -2.31
N GLY A 16 -3.79 23.49 -1.99
CA GLY A 16 -3.07 22.80 -0.93
C GLY A 16 -1.75 22.36 -1.51
N ASN A 17 -0.67 22.73 -0.82
CA ASN A 17 0.69 22.49 -1.26
C ASN A 17 0.87 20.99 -1.58
N SER A 18 1.15 20.64 -2.85
CA SER A 18 1.33 19.24 -3.26
C SER A 18 2.41 18.51 -2.45
N GLU A 19 3.29 19.28 -1.80
CA GLU A 19 4.31 18.79 -0.86
C GLU A 19 3.72 18.02 0.34
N GLU A 20 2.48 18.31 0.75
CA GLU A 20 1.81 17.58 1.84
C GLU A 20 1.45 16.14 1.44
N LEU A 21 1.41 15.85 0.14
CA LEU A 21 1.13 14.52 -0.41
C LEU A 21 2.40 13.71 -0.65
N ASP A 22 3.58 14.31 -0.47
CA ASP A 22 4.85 13.71 -0.83
C ASP A 22 5.13 12.42 -0.05
N CYS A 23 5.71 11.47 -0.76
CA CYS A 23 6.20 10.23 -0.20
C CYS A 23 7.57 10.48 0.45
N ARG A 24 7.64 10.47 1.78
CA ARG A 24 8.87 10.73 2.52
C ARG A 24 9.13 9.77 3.68
N GLY A 25 10.38 9.63 4.06
CA GLY A 25 10.80 8.87 5.24
C GLY A 25 12.30 8.97 5.52
N PHE A 26 12.67 8.78 6.78
CA PHE A 26 14.06 8.79 7.22
C PHE A 26 14.71 7.41 7.00
N CYS A 27 15.92 7.39 6.43
CA CYS A 27 16.71 6.17 6.26
C CYS A 27 17.83 6.11 7.31
N ARG A 28 17.87 5.03 8.09
CA ARG A 28 18.94 4.79 9.06
C ARG A 28 20.28 4.44 8.41
N ASP A 29 20.25 3.87 7.21
CA ASP A 29 21.46 3.35 6.56
C ASP A 29 22.33 4.49 6.00
N CYS A 30 21.72 5.54 5.45
CA CYS A 30 22.44 6.72 4.94
C CYS A 30 22.32 7.97 5.84
N GLY A 31 21.48 7.94 6.87
CA GLY A 31 21.28 9.03 7.83
C GLY A 31 20.52 10.24 7.28
N ARG A 32 19.73 10.11 6.20
CA ARG A 32 19.02 11.22 5.54
C ARG A 32 17.52 10.98 5.44
N GLU A 33 16.74 12.07 5.37
CA GLU A 33 15.34 12.00 4.94
C GLU A 33 15.31 11.94 3.41
N HIS A 34 14.59 10.95 2.87
CA HIS A 34 14.34 10.83 1.44
C HIS A 34 12.92 11.28 1.12
N LEU A 35 12.74 11.82 -0.09
CA LEU A 35 11.49 12.34 -0.59
C LEU A 35 11.30 11.96 -2.06
N LEU A 36 10.07 11.59 -2.41
CA LEU A 36 9.59 11.44 -3.77
C LEU A 36 8.32 12.29 -3.92
N PRO A 37 8.31 13.27 -4.85
CA PRO A 37 7.20 14.21 -4.93
C PRO A 37 5.92 13.56 -5.45
N ALA A 38 4.77 14.05 -5.01
CA ALA A 38 3.49 13.57 -5.52
C ALA A 38 3.11 14.17 -6.87
N ALA A 39 3.49 15.43 -7.10
CA ALA A 39 3.03 16.23 -8.23
C ALA A 39 3.14 15.53 -9.60
N PRO A 40 4.25 14.84 -9.95
CA PRO A 40 4.36 14.18 -11.25
C PRO A 40 3.38 13.02 -11.47
N ALA A 41 2.85 12.42 -10.39
CA ALA A 41 1.93 11.29 -10.46
C ALA A 41 0.45 11.69 -10.35
N LEU A 42 0.13 12.90 -9.86
CA LEU A 42 -1.26 13.35 -9.68
C LEU A 42 -2.12 13.25 -10.95
N PRO A 43 -1.66 13.65 -12.16
CA PRO A 43 -2.47 13.54 -13.36
C PRO A 43 -2.81 12.08 -13.73
N ALA A 44 -1.83 11.18 -13.64
CA ALA A 44 -2.02 9.76 -13.92
C ALA A 44 -2.91 9.08 -12.87
N ALA A 45 -2.78 9.48 -11.60
CA ALA A 45 -3.63 9.02 -10.52
C ALA A 45 -5.09 9.48 -10.70
N GLY A 46 -5.31 10.73 -11.10
CA GLY A 46 -6.63 11.25 -11.44
C GLY A 46 -7.27 10.54 -12.64
N LEU A 47 -6.48 10.17 -13.66
CA LEU A 47 -6.94 9.32 -14.76
C LEU A 47 -7.37 7.94 -14.25
N LEU A 48 -6.52 7.25 -13.48
CA LEU A 48 -6.84 5.94 -12.92
C LEU A 48 -8.12 5.98 -12.07
N MET A 49 -8.29 7.02 -11.25
CA MET A 49 -9.49 7.21 -10.45
C MET A 49 -10.75 7.28 -11.33
N ARG A 50 -10.71 8.05 -12.43
CA ARG A 50 -11.81 8.12 -13.39
C ARG A 50 -12.08 6.80 -14.09
N GLU A 51 -11.03 6.06 -14.49
CA GLU A 51 -11.17 4.73 -15.10
C GLU A 51 -11.85 3.75 -14.13
N LEU A 52 -11.42 3.72 -12.87
CA LEU A 52 -12.00 2.87 -11.84
C LEU A 52 -13.50 3.16 -11.65
N VAL A 53 -13.87 4.44 -11.55
CA VAL A 53 -15.27 4.87 -11.40
C VAL A 53 -16.08 4.55 -12.66
N ARG A 54 -15.53 4.81 -13.85
CA ARG A 54 -16.21 4.54 -15.13
C ARG A 54 -16.51 3.06 -15.31
N HIS A 55 -15.51 2.21 -15.08
CA HIS A 55 -15.66 0.76 -15.25
C HIS A 55 -16.34 0.08 -14.08
N ARG A 56 -16.39 0.74 -12.92
CA ARG A 56 -16.79 0.15 -11.63
C ARG A 56 -16.08 -1.17 -11.33
N ASN A 57 -14.85 -1.35 -11.84
CA ASN A 57 -14.09 -2.57 -11.70
C ASN A 57 -12.58 -2.30 -11.71
N VAL A 58 -11.80 -2.93 -10.80
CA VAL A 58 -10.33 -2.77 -10.76
C VAL A 58 -9.61 -3.44 -11.93
N GLY A 59 -10.28 -4.34 -12.66
CA GLY A 59 -9.82 -4.87 -13.94
C GLY A 59 -9.84 -3.84 -15.07
N LEU A 60 -10.43 -2.65 -14.87
CA LEU A 60 -10.50 -1.57 -15.88
C LEU A 60 -11.08 -2.03 -17.23
N GLY A 61 -12.19 -2.77 -17.18
CA GLY A 61 -12.84 -3.33 -18.37
C GLY A 61 -12.23 -4.64 -18.88
N GLN A 62 -11.21 -5.17 -18.21
CA GLN A 62 -10.61 -6.47 -18.51
C GLN A 62 -11.13 -7.56 -17.57
N GLY A 63 -11.52 -8.70 -18.15
CA GLY A 63 -11.98 -9.88 -17.41
C GLY A 63 -13.42 -9.78 -16.88
N ARG A 64 -13.90 -10.89 -16.31
CA ARG A 64 -15.25 -11.05 -15.75
C ARG A 64 -15.26 -11.50 -14.29
N GLU A 65 -14.13 -11.42 -13.58
CA GLU A 65 -14.03 -11.82 -12.17
C GLU A 65 -14.91 -10.91 -11.30
N PRO A 66 -16.02 -11.42 -10.72
CA PRO A 66 -16.98 -10.59 -9.99
C PRO A 66 -16.37 -9.91 -8.77
N ARG A 67 -15.34 -10.52 -8.16
CA ARG A 67 -14.66 -9.94 -7.00
C ARG A 67 -13.92 -8.64 -7.31
N LEU A 68 -13.66 -8.33 -8.59
CA LEU A 68 -13.01 -7.08 -9.01
C LEU A 68 -13.95 -5.88 -9.06
N ASP A 69 -15.25 -6.08 -8.83
CA ASP A 69 -16.26 -5.01 -8.80
C ASP A 69 -16.00 -3.99 -7.66
N LEU A 70 -16.30 -2.72 -7.92
CA LEU A 70 -16.12 -1.62 -6.95
C LEU A 70 -17.22 -1.52 -5.90
N GLY A 71 -18.37 -2.17 -6.08
CA GLY A 71 -19.48 -2.16 -5.11
C GLY A 71 -19.10 -2.71 -3.74
N CYS A 72 -18.06 -3.55 -3.66
CA CYS A 72 -17.54 -4.01 -2.37
C CYS A 72 -16.97 -2.86 -1.50
N LEU A 73 -16.54 -1.76 -2.12
CA LEU A 73 -15.98 -0.59 -1.45
C LEU A 73 -17.02 0.25 -0.71
N ASP A 74 -18.30 0.11 -1.07
CA ASP A 74 -19.42 0.76 -0.39
C ASP A 74 -19.92 -0.08 0.80
N GLY A 75 -19.45 -1.33 0.89
CA GLY A 75 -19.84 -2.30 1.90
C GLY A 75 -19.22 -2.09 3.30
N PRO A 76 -19.49 -3.01 4.24
CA PRO A 76 -19.00 -2.93 5.62
C PRO A 76 -17.47 -2.99 5.76
N ALA A 77 -16.78 -3.54 4.76
CA ALA A 77 -15.33 -3.58 4.69
C ALA A 77 -14.71 -2.17 4.52
N GLY A 78 -15.48 -1.22 3.98
CA GLY A 78 -15.06 0.15 3.71
C GLY A 78 -14.34 0.30 2.37
N GLY A 79 -13.93 1.52 2.07
CA GLY A 79 -13.18 1.84 0.87
C GLY A 79 -11.70 1.42 0.91
N GLN A 80 -11.02 1.68 -0.19
CA GLN A 80 -9.72 1.13 -0.53
C GLN A 80 -8.74 2.24 -0.95
N MET A 81 -7.47 2.13 -0.53
CA MET A 81 -6.42 2.99 -1.08
C MET A 81 -5.94 2.43 -2.42
N PHE A 82 -5.75 3.35 -3.36
CA PHE A 82 -5.12 3.14 -4.66
C PHE A 82 -3.92 4.07 -4.78
N GLY A 83 -2.91 3.66 -5.53
CA GLY A 83 -1.72 4.47 -5.74
C GLY A 83 -1.16 4.32 -7.14
N VAL A 84 -0.50 5.37 -7.58
CA VAL A 84 0.16 5.47 -8.88
C VAL A 84 1.59 5.94 -8.70
N LEU A 85 2.52 5.27 -9.37
CA LEU A 85 3.91 5.71 -9.50
C LEU A 85 4.22 5.94 -10.97
N VAL A 86 4.62 7.17 -11.30
CA VAL A 86 5.15 7.50 -12.62
C VAL A 86 6.65 7.24 -12.59
N TYR A 87 7.18 6.58 -13.60
CA TYR A 87 8.60 6.25 -13.70
C TYR A 87 9.20 6.61 -15.04
N ARG A 88 10.54 6.57 -15.09
CA ARG A 88 11.34 6.48 -16.30
C ARG A 88 12.05 5.12 -16.34
N ASP A 89 12.00 4.42 -17.45
CA ASP A 89 12.74 3.17 -17.65
C ASP A 89 14.19 3.44 -18.07
N ARG A 90 14.96 2.38 -18.32
CA ARG A 90 16.37 2.47 -18.75
C ARG A 90 16.56 3.02 -20.16
N CYS A 91 15.52 2.98 -20.99
CA CYS A 91 15.51 3.52 -22.34
C CYS A 91 15.04 4.99 -22.36
N GLY A 92 14.78 5.59 -21.20
CA GLY A 92 14.29 6.96 -21.08
C GLY A 92 12.78 7.11 -21.26
N ASN A 93 12.03 6.04 -21.51
CA ASN A 93 10.59 6.10 -21.70
C ASN A 93 9.88 6.30 -20.36
N ARG A 94 8.77 7.04 -20.39
CA ARG A 94 7.91 7.23 -19.22
C ARG A 94 6.84 6.15 -19.16
N GLY A 95 6.56 5.67 -17.96
CA GLY A 95 5.50 4.69 -17.71
C GLY A 95 4.81 4.90 -16.37
N VAL A 96 3.81 4.06 -16.12
CA VAL A 96 2.97 4.12 -14.91
C VAL A 96 2.85 2.74 -14.28
N LEU A 97 3.07 2.67 -12.97
CA LEU A 97 2.68 1.54 -12.12
C LEU A 97 1.45 1.91 -11.31
N LYS A 98 0.58 0.93 -11.03
CA LYS A 98 -0.60 1.10 -10.18
C LYS A 98 -0.69 0.02 -9.12
N ALA A 99 -1.15 0.39 -7.93
CA ALA A 99 -1.30 -0.50 -6.77
C ALA A 99 -2.61 -0.24 -6.03
N PHE A 100 -3.10 -1.25 -5.33
CA PHE A 100 -4.07 -1.11 -4.26
C PHE A 100 -3.49 -1.68 -2.96
N SER A 101 -3.94 -1.16 -1.81
CA SER A 101 -3.44 -1.58 -0.49
C SER A 101 -3.92 -2.97 -0.05
N GLY A 102 -3.02 -3.88 0.31
CA GLY A 102 -3.40 -5.23 0.75
C GLY A 102 -4.10 -6.02 -0.36
N GLN A 103 -5.16 -6.75 0.02
CA GLN A 103 -5.97 -7.54 -0.90
C GLN A 103 -7.17 -6.72 -1.40
N TYR A 104 -7.55 -6.92 -2.66
CA TYR A 104 -8.80 -6.41 -3.19
C TYR A 104 -9.86 -7.50 -3.13
N ASN A 105 -10.83 -7.37 -2.20
CA ASN A 105 -11.92 -8.34 -2.03
C ASN A 105 -11.43 -9.82 -1.96
N GLY A 106 -10.35 -10.05 -1.21
CA GLY A 106 -9.73 -11.36 -1.05
C GLY A 106 -8.75 -11.78 -2.16
N ILE A 107 -8.52 -10.93 -3.17
CA ILE A 107 -7.58 -11.18 -4.27
C ILE A 107 -6.29 -10.40 -4.04
N TRP A 108 -5.16 -11.10 -4.13
CA TRP A 108 -3.83 -10.50 -4.06
C TRP A 108 -3.36 -9.92 -5.39
N ASN A 109 -3.55 -10.68 -6.48
CA ASN A 109 -3.00 -10.37 -7.79
C ASN A 109 -4.11 -10.05 -8.79
N VAL A 110 -4.01 -8.89 -9.44
CA VAL A 110 -4.89 -8.47 -10.53
C VAL A 110 -4.01 -8.07 -11.71
N PRO A 111 -4.24 -8.59 -12.93
CA PRO A 111 -3.44 -8.24 -14.10
C PRO A 111 -3.32 -6.72 -14.30
N GLY A 112 -2.10 -6.27 -14.61
CA GLY A 112 -1.77 -4.86 -14.79
C GLY A 112 -1.56 -4.07 -13.49
N TRP A 113 -1.72 -4.68 -12.32
CA TRP A 113 -1.38 -4.08 -11.02
C TRP A 113 -0.08 -4.66 -10.48
N VAL A 114 0.63 -3.89 -9.67
CA VAL A 114 1.84 -4.40 -9.01
C VAL A 114 1.47 -5.52 -8.02
N PRO A 115 2.26 -6.61 -7.97
CA PRO A 115 2.02 -7.72 -7.04
C PRO A 115 2.22 -7.28 -5.58
N PRO A 116 1.74 -8.07 -4.60
CA PRO A 116 2.15 -7.91 -3.20
C PRO A 116 3.66 -8.08 -3.04
N ILE A 117 4.22 -7.51 -1.96
CA ILE A 117 5.63 -7.70 -1.61
C ILE A 117 5.86 -9.12 -1.11
N VAL A 118 4.89 -9.66 -0.38
CA VAL A 118 4.92 -11.04 0.12
C VAL A 118 4.41 -12.01 -0.94
N ASP A 119 4.99 -13.21 -0.96
CA ASP A 119 4.43 -14.33 -1.70
C ASP A 119 3.08 -14.76 -1.06
N PRO A 120 1.96 -14.74 -1.82
CA PRO A 120 0.65 -15.11 -1.27
C PRO A 120 0.56 -16.55 -0.76
N GLU A 121 1.28 -17.50 -1.37
CA GLU A 121 1.26 -18.91 -0.98
C GLU A 121 2.06 -19.13 0.30
N GLU A 122 3.23 -18.50 0.39
CA GLU A 122 4.05 -18.52 1.61
C GLU A 122 3.29 -17.86 2.77
N PHE A 123 2.68 -16.69 2.52
CA PHE A 123 1.84 -16.00 3.49
C PHE A 123 0.70 -16.91 3.96
N ALA A 124 -0.04 -17.52 3.03
CA ALA A 124 -1.10 -18.46 3.36
C ALA A 124 -0.58 -19.60 4.24
N SER A 125 0.61 -20.13 3.94
CA SER A 125 1.21 -21.21 4.73
C SER A 125 1.48 -20.84 6.18
N VAL A 126 1.98 -19.62 6.42
CA VAL A 126 2.32 -19.13 7.76
C VAL A 126 1.08 -18.83 8.60
N VAL A 127 0.00 -18.39 7.96
CA VAL A 127 -1.22 -17.97 8.69
C VAL A 127 -2.20 -19.10 8.99
N ARG A 128 -2.22 -20.19 8.20
CA ARG A 128 -3.24 -21.25 8.26
C ARG A 128 -3.55 -21.74 9.68
N ASP A 129 -2.54 -22.24 10.40
CA ASP A 129 -2.76 -22.92 11.67
C ASP A 129 -3.06 -21.93 12.81
N ASP A 130 -2.36 -20.81 12.83
CA ASP A 130 -2.50 -19.83 13.89
C ASP A 130 -3.80 -19.03 13.76
N GLU A 131 -4.30 -18.76 12.54
CA GLU A 131 -5.62 -18.15 12.37
C GLU A 131 -6.76 -19.05 12.89
N ALA A 132 -6.69 -20.36 12.62
CA ALA A 132 -7.68 -21.31 13.11
C ALA A 132 -7.71 -21.31 14.65
N ARG A 133 -6.54 -21.38 15.28
CA ARG A 133 -6.39 -21.31 16.75
C ARG A 133 -6.83 -19.96 17.32
N ILE A 134 -6.51 -18.83 16.67
CA ILE A 134 -6.97 -17.50 17.11
C ILE A 134 -8.51 -17.40 17.04
N LYS A 135 -9.14 -17.95 15.99
CA LYS A 135 -10.60 -18.00 15.86
C LYS A 135 -11.23 -18.87 16.95
N GLU A 136 -10.65 -20.02 17.25
CA GLU A 136 -11.08 -20.91 18.33
C GLU A 136 -11.01 -20.21 19.70
N LEU A 137 -9.87 -19.61 20.04
CA LEU A 137 -9.70 -18.84 21.28
C LEU A 137 -10.72 -17.68 21.37
N THR A 138 -10.96 -16.99 20.25
CA THR A 138 -11.95 -15.90 20.18
C THR A 138 -13.38 -16.42 20.42
N ARG A 139 -13.72 -17.62 19.92
CA ARG A 139 -15.01 -18.26 20.16
C ARG A 139 -15.16 -18.67 21.63
N GLY A 140 -14.14 -19.30 22.20
CA GLY A 140 -14.11 -19.67 23.62
C GLY A 140 -14.25 -18.46 24.55
N MET A 141 -13.63 -17.32 24.20
CA MET A 141 -13.84 -16.08 24.96
C MET A 141 -15.29 -15.60 24.92
N LYS A 142 -15.97 -15.72 23.76
CA LYS A 142 -17.36 -15.28 23.61
C LYS A 142 -18.36 -16.15 24.38
N SER A 143 -18.04 -17.43 24.63
CA SER A 143 -18.89 -18.33 25.43
C SER A 143 -18.74 -18.13 26.94
N LEU A 144 -17.77 -17.34 27.40
CA LEU A 144 -17.53 -17.06 28.81
C LEU A 144 -18.05 -15.67 29.22
N SER A 145 -18.51 -15.56 30.46
CA SER A 145 -18.95 -14.29 31.05
C SER A 145 -17.78 -13.29 31.18
N ALA A 146 -18.09 -11.99 31.26
CA ALA A 146 -17.06 -10.95 31.28
C ALA A 146 -16.12 -11.00 32.51
N GLY A 147 -16.59 -11.54 33.64
CA GLY A 147 -15.84 -11.67 34.89
C GLY A 147 -15.16 -13.03 35.10
N ASP A 148 -15.29 -13.95 34.14
CA ASP A 148 -14.73 -15.30 34.25
C ASP A 148 -13.18 -15.25 34.17
N PRO A 149 -12.44 -15.77 35.17
CA PRO A 149 -10.98 -15.85 35.13
C PRO A 149 -10.44 -16.59 33.90
N ALA A 150 -11.14 -17.61 33.40
CA ALA A 150 -10.75 -18.35 32.21
C ALA A 150 -10.79 -17.48 30.94
N ARG A 151 -11.63 -16.43 30.92
CA ARG A 151 -11.67 -15.45 29.82
C ARG A 151 -10.39 -14.62 29.76
N ALA A 152 -9.81 -14.27 30.90
CA ALA A 152 -8.54 -13.54 30.96
C ALA A 152 -7.39 -14.42 30.43
N GLU A 153 -7.37 -15.70 30.80
CA GLU A 153 -6.39 -16.67 30.30
C GLU A 153 -6.48 -16.86 28.78
N LEU A 154 -7.69 -17.09 28.24
CA LEU A 154 -7.90 -17.20 26.80
C LEU A 154 -7.48 -15.92 26.05
N SER A 155 -7.76 -14.74 26.62
CA SER A 155 -7.34 -13.45 26.06
C SER A 155 -5.81 -13.31 26.02
N ALA A 156 -5.11 -13.71 27.09
CA ALA A 156 -3.65 -13.70 27.15
C ALA A 156 -3.04 -14.67 26.13
N ARG A 157 -3.57 -15.89 26.03
CA ARG A 157 -3.13 -16.90 25.05
C ARG A 157 -3.36 -16.42 23.62
N ARG A 158 -4.52 -15.82 23.32
CA ARG A 158 -4.85 -15.23 22.01
C ARG A 158 -3.88 -14.10 21.65
N LYS A 159 -3.57 -13.21 22.59
CA LYS A 159 -2.62 -12.11 22.39
C LYS A 159 -1.21 -12.63 22.12
N SER A 160 -0.74 -13.63 22.88
CA SER A 160 0.56 -14.26 22.66
C SER A 160 0.65 -14.89 21.28
N LEU A 161 -0.34 -15.68 20.90
CA LEU A 161 -0.41 -16.33 19.59
C LEU A 161 -0.47 -15.30 18.45
N SER A 162 -1.31 -14.27 18.57
CA SER A 162 -1.39 -13.20 17.58
C SER A 162 -0.08 -12.43 17.44
N ARG A 163 0.64 -12.17 18.53
CA ARG A 163 1.97 -11.53 18.48
C ARG A 163 3.00 -12.42 17.78
N GLY A 164 3.03 -13.70 18.11
CA GLY A 164 3.92 -14.67 17.47
C GLY A 164 3.65 -14.82 15.98
N LEU A 165 2.38 -14.91 15.59
CA LEU A 165 1.97 -14.94 14.18
C LEU A 165 2.40 -13.67 13.45
N MET A 166 2.15 -12.49 14.02
CA MET A 166 2.52 -11.23 13.37
C MET A 166 4.04 -11.09 13.16
N ALA A 167 4.86 -11.54 14.12
CA ALA A 167 6.32 -11.55 13.96
C ALA A 167 6.73 -12.43 12.76
N ARG A 168 6.20 -13.66 12.67
CA ARG A 168 6.48 -14.55 11.52
C ARG A 168 5.94 -14.01 10.20
N ILE A 169 4.82 -13.30 10.22
CA ILE A 169 4.32 -12.61 9.02
C ILE A 169 5.32 -11.52 8.59
N PHE A 170 5.83 -10.70 9.51
CA PHE A 170 6.73 -9.60 9.17
C PHE A 170 8.08 -10.06 8.62
N THR A 171 8.55 -11.26 8.99
CA THR A 171 9.77 -11.83 8.41
C THR A 171 9.64 -12.17 6.93
N LEU A 172 8.41 -12.43 6.43
CA LEU A 172 8.15 -12.72 5.02
C LEU A 172 8.29 -11.48 4.12
N TYR A 173 8.02 -10.30 4.67
CA TYR A 173 8.09 -9.06 3.90
C TYR A 173 9.52 -8.56 3.81
N ARG A 174 10.16 -8.79 2.65
CA ARG A 174 11.53 -8.37 2.37
C ARG A 174 11.61 -7.36 1.22
N PRO A 175 11.07 -6.13 1.39
CA PRO A 175 11.08 -5.16 0.32
C PRO A 175 12.51 -4.75 -0.09
N ALA A 176 12.61 -4.32 -1.34
CA ALA A 176 13.85 -3.88 -1.96
C ALA A 176 13.94 -2.35 -2.01
N ASN A 177 15.15 -1.82 -1.95
CA ASN A 177 15.44 -0.40 -2.21
C ASN A 177 16.26 -0.20 -3.50
N PHE A 178 16.54 1.06 -3.84
CA PHE A 178 17.27 1.42 -5.06
C PHE A 178 18.79 1.21 -4.96
N ARG A 179 19.33 0.86 -3.78
CA ARG A 179 20.70 0.33 -3.62
C ARG A 179 20.79 -1.17 -3.92
N GLY A 180 19.69 -1.83 -4.27
CA GLY A 180 19.63 -3.28 -4.51
C GLY A 180 19.58 -4.12 -3.23
N GLN A 181 19.36 -3.50 -2.05
CA GLN A 181 19.28 -4.21 -0.78
C GLN A 181 17.87 -4.75 -0.54
N ARG A 182 17.76 -5.92 0.11
CA ARG A 182 16.48 -6.52 0.56
C ARG A 182 16.55 -6.87 2.04
N ARG A 183 15.64 -6.34 2.85
CA ARG A 183 15.64 -6.53 4.32
C ARG A 183 14.24 -6.79 4.83
N ALA A 184 14.11 -7.58 5.90
CA ALA A 184 12.81 -7.81 6.53
C ALA A 184 12.25 -6.49 7.09
N LEU A 185 10.92 -6.35 7.13
CA LEU A 185 10.28 -5.15 7.69
C LEU A 185 10.76 -4.81 9.10
N GLU A 186 11.01 -5.83 9.93
CA GLU A 186 11.47 -5.68 11.31
C GLU A 186 12.85 -4.99 11.39
N GLU A 187 13.69 -5.21 10.39
CA GLU A 187 15.03 -4.62 10.31
C GLU A 187 15.01 -3.15 9.87
N ILE A 188 13.97 -2.74 9.12
CA ILE A 188 13.92 -1.40 8.51
C ILE A 188 12.89 -0.49 9.15
N PHE A 189 11.91 -1.04 9.87
CA PHE A 189 10.86 -0.27 10.53
C PHE A 189 11.41 0.59 11.67
N ILE A 190 11.13 1.89 11.63
CA ILE A 190 11.50 2.84 12.66
C ILE A 190 10.31 3.09 13.60
N GLY A 191 10.37 2.52 14.80
CA GLY A 191 9.36 2.72 15.83
C GLY A 191 9.14 1.46 16.68
N ARG A 192 8.14 1.50 17.56
CA ARG A 192 7.73 0.34 18.38
C ARG A 192 6.36 -0.13 17.92
N GLY A 193 6.14 -1.45 17.97
CA GLY A 193 4.82 -2.05 17.70
C GLY A 193 4.36 -1.85 16.26
N MET A 194 5.06 -2.45 15.30
CA MET A 194 4.72 -2.38 13.88
C MET A 194 3.25 -2.76 13.62
N PRO A 195 2.44 -1.87 13.02
CA PRO A 195 1.04 -2.17 12.77
C PRO A 195 0.84 -3.25 11.71
N THR A 196 -0.23 -4.04 11.84
CA THR A 196 -0.66 -4.99 10.80
C THR A 196 -0.91 -4.30 9.45
N GLY A 197 -0.46 -4.95 8.39
CA GLY A 197 -0.53 -4.46 7.01
C GLY A 197 0.59 -3.49 6.61
N THR A 198 1.59 -3.29 7.48
CA THR A 198 2.85 -2.65 7.06
C THR A 198 3.47 -3.46 5.91
N GLY A 199 3.99 -2.77 4.90
CA GLY A 199 4.54 -3.39 3.68
C GLY A 199 3.54 -3.55 2.53
N GLU A 200 2.23 -3.62 2.80
CA GLU A 200 1.22 -3.85 1.75
C GLU A 200 0.44 -2.61 1.33
N CYS A 201 0.80 -1.44 1.84
CA CYS A 201 0.26 -0.18 1.31
C CYS A 201 0.74 0.09 -0.12
N CYS A 202 0.08 1.01 -0.82
CA CYS A 202 0.40 1.32 -2.21
C CYS A 202 1.85 1.76 -2.39
N ALA A 203 2.33 2.75 -1.61
CA ALA A 203 3.71 3.24 -1.74
C ALA A 203 4.80 2.16 -1.57
N PRO A 204 4.80 1.34 -0.50
CA PRO A 204 5.75 0.24 -0.39
C PRO A 204 5.76 -0.71 -1.59
N LYS A 205 4.59 -1.14 -2.08
CA LYS A 205 4.47 -2.05 -3.23
C LYS A 205 5.03 -1.43 -4.51
N LEU A 206 4.67 -0.17 -4.78
CA LEU A 206 5.11 0.56 -5.96
C LEU A 206 6.63 0.76 -5.96
N LEU A 207 7.20 1.19 -4.82
CA LEU A 207 8.63 1.42 -4.68
C LEU A 207 9.44 0.12 -4.76
N HIS A 208 8.98 -0.93 -4.06
CA HIS A 208 9.60 -2.25 -4.13
C HIS A 208 9.64 -2.77 -5.58
N HIS A 209 8.50 -2.72 -6.28
CA HIS A 209 8.40 -3.20 -7.64
C HIS A 209 9.28 -2.39 -8.61
N ALA A 210 9.27 -1.05 -8.47
CA ALA A 210 10.14 -0.18 -9.25
C ALA A 210 11.63 -0.50 -9.02
N ALA A 211 12.04 -0.69 -7.77
CA ALA A 211 13.42 -1.07 -7.43
C ALA A 211 13.80 -2.44 -8.03
N CYS A 212 12.91 -3.44 -7.96
CA CYS A 212 13.16 -4.76 -8.55
C CYS A 212 13.35 -4.73 -10.07
N LEU A 213 12.67 -3.82 -10.77
CA LEU A 213 12.79 -3.65 -12.21
C LEU A 213 13.89 -2.65 -12.61
N GLY A 214 14.53 -1.99 -11.64
CA GLY A 214 15.49 -0.91 -11.89
C GLY A 214 14.88 0.28 -12.64
N LEU A 215 13.63 0.61 -12.32
CA LEU A 215 12.93 1.80 -12.81
C LEU A 215 13.30 3.01 -11.96
N CYS A 216 13.20 4.21 -12.54
CA CYS A 216 13.35 5.46 -11.81
C CYS A 216 12.01 6.10 -11.51
N PRO A 217 11.53 6.03 -10.26
CA PRO A 217 10.41 6.84 -9.81
C PRO A 217 10.60 8.33 -10.11
N LEU A 218 9.58 8.94 -10.70
CA LEU A 218 9.48 10.38 -10.93
C LEU A 218 8.49 11.03 -9.97
N GLY A 219 7.46 10.30 -9.55
CA GLY A 219 6.52 10.75 -8.53
C GLY A 219 5.56 9.65 -8.10
N LEU A 220 4.91 9.85 -6.95
CA LEU A 220 3.96 8.90 -6.37
C LEU A 220 2.77 9.61 -5.74
N ALA A 221 1.56 9.20 -6.11
CA ALA A 221 0.33 9.73 -5.52
C ALA A 221 -0.60 8.59 -5.08
N GLU A 222 -1.25 8.75 -3.92
CA GLU A 222 -2.29 7.83 -3.44
C GLU A 222 -3.62 8.54 -3.32
N PHE A 223 -4.71 7.82 -3.56
CA PHE A 223 -6.07 8.29 -3.38
C PHE A 223 -6.96 7.20 -2.80
N TYR A 224 -8.12 7.60 -2.28
CA TYR A 224 -9.09 6.70 -1.65
C TYR A 224 -10.38 6.62 -2.46
N LEU A 225 -10.97 5.44 -2.57
CA LEU A 225 -12.32 5.25 -3.14
C LEU A 225 -13.19 4.38 -2.23
N GLY A 226 -14.48 4.70 -2.15
CA GLY A 226 -15.48 3.94 -1.41
C GLY A 226 -15.91 4.60 -0.10
N ARG A 227 -16.63 3.84 0.72
CA ARG A 227 -17.15 4.31 2.01
C ARG A 227 -15.99 4.77 2.91
N GLY A 228 -16.15 5.93 3.54
CA GLY A 228 -15.16 6.47 4.47
C GLY A 228 -14.75 5.47 5.54
N ASN A 229 -13.48 5.50 5.93
CA ASN A 229 -12.96 4.56 6.91
C ASN A 229 -13.59 4.82 8.29
N ARG A 230 -13.50 3.84 9.21
CA ARG A 230 -14.15 3.92 10.53
C ARG A 230 -13.72 5.13 11.37
N SER A 231 -12.50 5.64 11.15
CA SER A 231 -11.98 6.82 11.84
C SER A 231 -12.42 8.16 11.22
N GLY A 232 -13.13 8.14 10.10
CA GLY A 232 -13.59 9.36 9.41
C GLY A 232 -12.46 10.16 8.76
N THR A 233 -11.26 9.60 8.63
CA THR A 233 -10.07 10.29 8.11
C THR A 233 -9.86 10.09 6.61
N ARG A 234 -10.71 9.28 5.96
CA ARG A 234 -10.65 8.99 4.53
C ARG A 234 -12.01 9.27 3.90
N GLN A 235 -11.98 10.03 2.82
CA GLN A 235 -13.14 10.38 2.00
C GLN A 235 -12.87 9.95 0.55
N SER A 236 -13.91 9.41 -0.09
CA SER A 236 -13.83 8.94 -1.47
C SER A 236 -13.45 10.08 -2.42
N GLY A 237 -12.54 9.82 -3.35
CA GLY A 237 -12.09 10.77 -4.36
C GLY A 237 -10.97 11.72 -3.92
N CYS A 238 -10.54 11.67 -2.66
CA CYS A 238 -9.48 12.55 -2.16
C CYS A 238 -8.09 11.90 -2.25
N PHE A 239 -7.06 12.73 -2.41
CA PHE A 239 -5.65 12.33 -2.39
C PHE A 239 -5.07 12.37 -0.97
N TYR A 240 -4.10 11.50 -0.71
CA TYR A 240 -3.44 11.41 0.59
C TYR A 240 -1.98 11.02 0.46
N ALA A 241 -1.14 11.54 1.36
CA ALA A 241 0.21 11.03 1.54
C ALA A 241 0.20 9.57 2.05
N PRO A 242 1.29 8.82 1.81
CA PRO A 242 1.47 7.51 2.43
C PRO A 242 1.29 7.55 3.95
N CYS A 243 0.70 6.50 4.52
CA CYS A 243 0.32 6.45 5.93
C CYS A 243 1.48 6.78 6.89
N VAL A 244 1.28 7.74 7.81
CA VAL A 244 2.27 8.14 8.82
C VAL A 244 2.67 6.97 9.74
N GLY A 245 1.72 6.14 10.17
CA GLY A 245 2.01 5.06 11.13
C GLY A 245 2.56 3.76 10.53
N LYS A 246 2.32 3.50 9.24
CA LYS A 246 2.70 2.23 8.59
C LYS A 246 3.78 2.41 7.53
N CYS A 247 3.64 3.42 6.67
CA CYS A 247 4.53 3.63 5.53
C CYS A 247 5.74 4.47 5.93
N ARG A 248 5.53 5.65 6.52
CA ARG A 248 6.62 6.60 6.84
C ARG A 248 7.81 5.95 7.59
N PRO A 249 7.60 5.00 8.54
CA PRO A 249 8.69 4.29 9.21
C PRO A 249 9.61 3.43 8.33
N ILE A 250 9.17 3.04 7.13
CA ILE A 250 9.93 2.17 6.21
C ILE A 250 10.30 2.86 4.89
N LEU A 251 9.62 3.96 4.54
CA LEU A 251 9.80 4.63 3.26
C LEU A 251 11.20 5.18 3.03
N GLY A 252 11.90 5.62 4.09
CA GLY A 252 13.28 6.09 3.95
C GLY A 252 14.21 5.00 3.44
N PHE A 253 14.10 3.78 3.97
CA PHE A 253 14.84 2.64 3.45
C PHE A 253 14.48 2.36 1.99
N LEU A 254 13.18 2.34 1.64
CA LEU A 254 12.70 2.02 0.29
C LEU A 254 13.13 3.02 -0.77
N LEU A 255 13.23 4.29 -0.40
CA LEU A 255 13.69 5.38 -1.28
C LEU A 255 15.22 5.49 -1.35
N CYS A 256 15.95 4.80 -0.47
CA CYS A 256 17.40 4.94 -0.40
C CYS A 256 18.08 4.43 -1.67
N GLY A 257 18.99 5.24 -2.22
CA GLY A 257 19.69 4.98 -3.48
C GLY A 257 19.00 5.55 -4.73
N LEU A 258 17.80 6.13 -4.60
CA LEU A 258 17.06 6.69 -5.73
C LEU A 258 17.86 7.81 -6.43
N ASP A 259 18.54 8.63 -5.64
CA ASP A 259 19.40 9.73 -6.08
C ASP A 259 20.70 9.29 -6.75
N GLU A 260 21.15 8.06 -6.45
CA GLU A 260 22.36 7.46 -7.01
C GLU A 260 22.08 6.71 -8.33
N THR A 261 20.82 6.39 -8.60
CA THR A 261 20.41 5.74 -9.85
C THR A 261 20.73 6.64 -11.05
N ALA A 262 21.31 6.05 -12.11
CA ALA A 262 21.70 6.77 -13.34
C ALA A 262 20.58 7.58 -14.01
N CYS A 263 19.34 7.38 -13.60
CA CYS A 263 18.16 8.00 -14.17
C CYS A 263 17.92 9.47 -13.78
N LEU A 264 18.68 10.02 -12.82
CA LEU A 264 18.68 11.46 -12.53
C LEU A 264 19.70 12.26 -13.35
N ARG A 265 20.58 11.61 -14.11
CA ARG A 265 21.52 12.32 -14.98
C ARG A 265 20.85 12.55 -16.33
N PRO A 266 20.62 13.79 -16.77
CA PRO A 266 20.39 14.05 -18.19
C PRO A 266 21.55 13.40 -18.96
N GLU A 267 21.26 12.69 -20.04
CA GLU A 267 22.33 12.25 -20.95
C GLU A 267 23.15 13.49 -21.33
N GLU A 268 24.45 13.47 -21.04
CA GLU A 268 25.34 14.47 -21.60
C GLU A 268 25.21 14.38 -23.13
N PRO A 269 25.04 15.51 -23.84
CA PRO A 269 24.94 15.47 -25.28
C PRO A 269 26.19 14.79 -25.84
N VAL A 270 25.98 13.73 -26.62
CA VAL A 270 27.03 13.08 -27.40
C VAL A 270 27.61 14.15 -28.33
N THR A 271 28.75 14.72 -27.95
CA THR A 271 29.54 15.57 -28.83
C THR A 271 30.23 14.67 -29.85
N SER A 272 29.61 14.52 -31.02
CA SER A 272 30.27 14.06 -32.25
C SER A 272 30.90 15.23 -32.98
#